data_AF-A0A427YG66-F1
#
_entry.id   AF-A0A427YG66-F1
#
_cell.length_a   1.000
_cell.length_b   1.000
_cell.length_c   1.000
_cell.angle_alpha   90.00
_cell.angle_beta   90.00
_cell.angle_gamma   90.00
#
_symmetry.space_group_name_H-M   'P 1'
#
loop_
_entity.id
_entity.type
_entity.pdbx_description
1 polymer ?
#
loop_
_entity_poly.entity_id
_entity_poly.type
_entity_poly.pdbx_seq_one_letter_code
_entity_poly.pdbx_strand_id
1 'polypeptide(L)'
;MAPRKNKELASWEVDADKPKPEGETRVRRAYCVKDLVTQPAPGIDTVHDVLLYAARMHGNKKAFAARDIERIISEEKEVTKVVGGKETKQKKTWNYFKLKPFDWISYEEALATVKDISSGLREYGMGGEGETFFNIYGSTSRNWMLVAQACAYAAVPICTAYDSLGPDGLAHSLNETEVRSMFTNADLLGTLDKIIAKCPSVKLVVYDGKAEGDVVSRLEKTREGLKVLHLDEIIKVGKEKPKEAVKASRDDVYCCMYTSGSTGTPKGVLLTHGNVVSAIGSVWTLLYEYLTTEDTYLAFLPVAHILEFVVEMSFVFAGLPVGYGRVKTLTDASVRECKGDIAELRPSILVGVPAVWELIRKGILGKVDSSGGLKKAIFNWALSAKQTAHQYHIPGLAGLTDAIVFNQVRQQTGGRLKIVFNGGGAVSKSTQQFLSPCYPSALKDGGYAVANYRDVDPKFGTLADFYHSSDDHPWFKEAVKSLGPNKDQPPSDWESLFGGSAWEPVGDGQYYLHQFDTSQPDFNWEHPEVRADFLKTLRFCGDRGVSGFRVGPSHGPVT
;
A
#
# COMPACT_ATOMS: atom_id res chain seq x y z
N MET A 1 -15.13 -19.87 14.48
CA MET A 1 -13.91 -20.57 14.92
C MET A 1 -13.38 -19.85 16.14
N ALA A 2 -13.36 -20.48 17.31
CA ALA A 2 -13.00 -19.78 18.54
C ALA A 2 -11.63 -19.07 18.47
N PRO A 3 -11.47 -17.89 19.10
CA PRO A 3 -10.16 -17.22 19.18
C PRO A 3 -9.13 -18.15 19.80
N ARG A 4 -7.88 -18.06 19.33
CA ARG A 4 -6.73 -18.87 19.82
C ARG A 4 -6.78 -18.97 21.33
N LYS A 5 -6.91 -20.19 21.86
CA LYS A 5 -6.86 -20.36 23.32
C LYS A 5 -5.44 -20.07 23.78
N ASN A 6 -5.32 -19.47 24.96
CA ASN A 6 -4.02 -19.18 25.58
C ASN A 6 -3.13 -20.43 25.52
N LYS A 7 -1.93 -20.29 24.94
CA LYS A 7 -0.91 -21.34 24.74
C LYS A 7 -1.03 -22.28 23.53
N GLU A 8 -2.04 -22.21 22.67
CA GLU A 8 -2.00 -22.94 21.38
C GLU A 8 -0.88 -22.39 20.47
N LEU A 9 -0.21 -23.21 19.66
CA LEU A 9 0.80 -22.71 18.71
C LEU A 9 0.13 -21.82 17.64
N ALA A 10 0.80 -20.78 17.12
CA ALA A 10 0.23 -19.94 16.04
C ALA A 10 0.16 -20.66 14.69
N SER A 11 0.94 -21.74 14.56
CA SER A 11 0.95 -22.61 13.39
C SER A 11 1.33 -24.02 13.80
N TRP A 12 0.85 -25.00 13.05
CA TRP A 12 1.15 -26.42 13.22
C TRP A 12 1.84 -26.97 11.97
N GLU A 13 2.65 -28.01 12.14
CA GLU A 13 3.36 -28.67 11.03
C GLU A 13 2.44 -29.66 10.33
N VAL A 14 2.35 -29.55 9.01
CA VAL A 14 1.65 -30.51 8.15
C VAL A 14 2.47 -31.79 8.08
N ASP A 15 1.80 -32.94 8.19
CA ASP A 15 2.45 -34.26 8.15
C ASP A 15 3.60 -34.39 9.17
N ALA A 16 3.39 -33.88 10.39
CA ALA A 16 4.36 -33.94 11.48
C ALA A 16 4.79 -35.38 11.82
N ASP A 17 3.94 -36.35 11.50
CA ASP A 17 4.15 -37.79 11.63
C ASP A 17 5.07 -38.39 10.54
N LYS A 18 5.29 -37.71 9.42
CA LYS A 18 6.18 -38.15 8.35
C LYS A 18 7.62 -37.65 8.54
N PRO A 19 8.64 -38.37 8.03
CA PRO A 19 10.02 -37.87 8.01
C PRO A 19 10.11 -36.52 7.28
N LYS A 20 10.89 -35.59 7.82
CA LYS A 20 11.19 -34.31 7.16
C LYS A 20 11.91 -34.61 5.83
N PRO A 21 11.46 -34.09 4.68
CA PRO A 21 12.18 -34.25 3.42
C PRO A 21 13.60 -33.66 3.52
N GLU A 22 14.57 -34.35 2.95
CA GLU A 22 15.97 -33.93 2.98
C GLU A 22 16.15 -32.59 2.23
N GLY A 23 16.72 -31.59 2.89
CA GLY A 23 16.93 -30.26 2.30
C GLY A 23 15.72 -29.32 2.32
N GLU A 24 14.55 -29.75 2.79
CA GLU A 24 13.33 -28.91 2.83
C GLU A 24 12.90 -28.57 4.26
N THR A 25 12.17 -27.46 4.44
CA THR A 25 11.51 -27.16 5.73
C THR A 25 10.16 -27.85 5.81
N ARG A 26 9.69 -28.16 7.02
CA ARG A 26 8.32 -28.69 7.19
C ARG A 26 7.31 -27.60 6.85
N VAL A 27 6.29 -27.96 6.08
CA VAL A 27 5.17 -27.06 5.77
C VAL A 27 4.42 -26.74 7.06
N ARG A 28 4.21 -25.46 7.35
CA ARG A 28 3.42 -25.00 8.50
C ARG A 28 2.13 -24.33 8.04
N ARG A 29 1.04 -24.58 8.78
CA ARG A 29 -0.28 -23.96 8.54
C ARG A 29 -0.71 -23.17 9.76
N ALA A 30 -1.50 -22.11 9.54
CA ALA A 30 -2.06 -21.32 10.65
C ALA A 30 -2.88 -22.23 11.58
N TYR A 31 -2.84 -21.94 12.88
CA TYR A 31 -3.51 -22.72 13.92
C TYR A 31 -5.01 -22.94 13.68
N CYS A 32 -5.65 -22.00 12.98
CA CYS A 32 -7.07 -21.99 12.70
C CYS A 32 -7.48 -22.74 11.42
N VAL A 33 -6.53 -23.29 10.64
CA VAL A 33 -6.84 -24.00 9.39
C VAL A 33 -6.28 -25.41 9.41
N LYS A 34 -7.10 -26.39 8.99
CA LYS A 34 -6.68 -27.78 8.80
C LYS A 34 -6.18 -28.02 7.37
N ASP A 35 -6.88 -27.44 6.41
CA ASP A 35 -6.61 -27.60 4.98
C ASP A 35 -6.21 -26.25 4.35
N LEU A 36 -5.68 -26.32 3.12
CA LEU A 36 -5.36 -25.12 2.36
C LEU A 36 -6.64 -24.34 2.06
N VAL A 37 -6.65 -23.05 2.38
CA VAL A 37 -7.78 -22.16 2.07
C VAL A 37 -7.69 -21.75 0.60
N THR A 38 -8.71 -22.14 -0.17
CA THR A 38 -8.77 -21.92 -1.63
C THR A 38 -9.87 -20.94 -2.06
N GLN A 39 -10.76 -20.57 -1.14
CA GLN A 39 -11.87 -19.63 -1.34
C GLN A 39 -12.41 -19.14 0.01
N PRO A 40 -13.04 -17.96 0.08
CA PRO A 40 -13.60 -17.41 1.32
C PRO A 40 -14.92 -18.06 1.75
N ALA A 41 -15.70 -18.58 0.80
CA ALA A 41 -16.91 -19.35 1.03
C ALA A 41 -17.15 -20.30 -0.17
N PRO A 42 -17.94 -21.38 0.01
CA PRO A 42 -18.30 -22.27 -1.10
C PRO A 42 -18.96 -21.51 -2.26
N GLY A 43 -18.47 -21.73 -3.48
CA GLY A 43 -18.99 -21.12 -4.70
C GLY A 43 -18.48 -19.72 -4.99
N ILE A 44 -17.40 -19.30 -4.31
CA ILE A 44 -16.68 -18.04 -4.58
C ILE A 44 -15.34 -18.39 -5.22
N ASP A 45 -15.38 -18.75 -6.50
CA ASP A 45 -14.24 -19.24 -7.27
C ASP A 45 -13.55 -18.14 -8.08
N THR A 46 -14.25 -17.04 -8.34
CA THR A 46 -13.77 -15.91 -9.14
C THR A 46 -13.88 -14.58 -8.42
N VAL A 47 -13.17 -13.57 -8.93
CA VAL A 47 -13.26 -12.19 -8.43
C VAL A 47 -14.68 -11.64 -8.64
N HIS A 48 -15.32 -12.00 -9.75
CA HIS A 48 -16.70 -11.63 -10.04
C HIS A 48 -17.68 -12.17 -8.98
N ASP A 49 -17.48 -13.41 -8.52
CA ASP A 49 -18.32 -14.02 -7.48
C ASP A 49 -18.28 -13.25 -6.16
N VAL A 50 -17.16 -12.61 -5.84
CA VAL A 50 -17.02 -11.82 -4.60
C VAL A 50 -17.99 -10.64 -4.59
N LEU A 51 -18.05 -9.86 -5.68
CA LEU A 51 -19.00 -8.74 -5.77
C LEU A 51 -20.45 -9.23 -5.87
N LEU A 52 -20.72 -10.31 -6.61
CA LEU A 52 -22.05 -10.92 -6.66
C LEU A 52 -22.52 -11.37 -5.28
N TYR A 53 -21.65 -12.03 -4.52
CA TYR A 53 -21.91 -12.43 -3.15
C TYR A 53 -22.18 -11.20 -2.27
N ALA A 54 -21.33 -10.17 -2.38
CA ALA A 54 -21.50 -8.96 -1.59
C ALA A 54 -22.83 -8.25 -1.87
N ALA A 55 -23.20 -8.08 -3.14
CA ALA A 55 -24.49 -7.51 -3.53
C ALA A 55 -25.67 -8.34 -3.02
N ARG A 56 -25.60 -9.68 -3.12
CA ARG A 56 -26.66 -10.56 -2.63
C ARG A 56 -26.82 -10.54 -1.11
N MET A 57 -25.71 -10.50 -0.36
CA MET A 57 -25.70 -10.64 1.09
C MET A 57 -25.81 -9.30 1.84
N HIS A 58 -25.36 -8.22 1.22
CA HIS A 58 -25.26 -6.89 1.85
C HIS A 58 -26.15 -5.85 1.18
N GLY A 59 -26.61 -6.08 -0.05
CA GLY A 59 -27.70 -5.33 -0.69
C GLY A 59 -27.50 -3.81 -0.68
N ASN A 60 -28.43 -3.14 0.00
CA ASN A 60 -28.47 -1.68 0.17
C ASN A 60 -27.46 -1.10 1.16
N LYS A 61 -26.62 -1.92 1.81
CA LYS A 61 -25.54 -1.41 2.67
C LYS A 61 -24.54 -0.61 1.85
N LYS A 62 -23.93 0.39 2.49
CA LYS A 62 -22.85 1.20 1.92
C LYS A 62 -21.70 0.32 1.46
N ALA A 63 -21.34 0.43 0.18
CA ALA A 63 -20.23 -0.29 -0.43
C ALA A 63 -19.04 0.63 -0.65
N PHE A 64 -19.19 1.60 -1.55
CA PHE A 64 -18.09 2.44 -2.01
C PHE A 64 -18.44 3.91 -1.89
N ALA A 65 -17.49 4.74 -1.46
CA ALA A 65 -17.64 6.17 -1.52
C ALA A 65 -16.44 6.91 -2.07
N ALA A 66 -16.72 7.90 -2.91
CA ALA A 66 -15.72 8.84 -3.41
C ALA A 66 -16.10 10.26 -2.99
N ARG A 67 -15.17 11.20 -3.16
CA ARG A 67 -15.46 12.62 -2.99
C ARG A 67 -14.70 13.44 -4.01
N ASP A 68 -15.43 14.36 -4.63
CA ASP A 68 -14.89 15.22 -5.66
C ASP A 68 -14.26 16.48 -5.08
N ILE A 69 -13.30 17.03 -5.83
CA ILE A 69 -12.82 18.39 -5.63
C ILE A 69 -13.93 19.34 -6.08
N GLU A 70 -14.49 20.11 -5.13
CA GLU A 70 -15.44 21.17 -5.41
C GLU A 70 -14.73 22.36 -6.08
N ARG A 71 -13.58 22.76 -5.54
CA ARG A 71 -12.71 23.80 -6.10
C ARG A 71 -11.28 23.75 -5.56
N ILE A 72 -10.37 24.36 -6.31
CA ILE A 72 -9.00 24.63 -5.89
C ILE A 72 -8.92 26.05 -5.34
N ILE A 73 -8.26 26.23 -4.19
CA ILE A 73 -8.05 27.51 -3.50
C ILE A 73 -6.55 27.81 -3.54
N SER A 74 -6.17 28.89 -4.22
CA SER A 74 -4.77 29.30 -4.36
C SER A 74 -4.42 30.39 -3.34
N GLU A 75 -3.37 30.16 -2.56
CA GLU A 75 -2.81 31.14 -1.62
C GLU A 75 -1.38 31.51 -2.07
N GLU A 76 -1.06 32.80 -2.18
CA GLU A 76 0.32 33.25 -2.35
C GLU A 76 1.02 33.37 -1.00
N LYS A 77 2.20 32.76 -0.86
CA LYS A 77 3.05 32.92 0.32
C LYS A 77 4.43 33.40 -0.10
N GLU A 78 4.96 34.40 0.61
CA GLU A 78 6.38 34.75 0.48
C GLU A 78 7.22 33.67 1.16
N VAL A 79 8.13 33.05 0.41
CA VAL A 79 9.10 32.09 0.92
C VAL A 79 10.49 32.71 0.77
N THR A 80 11.21 32.80 1.87
CA THR A 80 12.62 33.23 1.85
C THR A 80 13.48 32.05 1.42
N LYS A 81 14.18 32.19 0.29
CA LYS A 81 15.16 31.23 -0.19
C LYS A 81 16.54 31.88 -0.13
N VAL A 82 17.48 31.22 0.52
CA VAL A 82 18.88 31.65 0.51
C VAL A 82 19.51 31.13 -0.78
N VAL A 83 19.84 32.03 -1.70
CA VAL A 83 20.53 31.70 -2.95
C VAL A 83 21.88 32.43 -2.93
N GLY A 84 22.97 31.68 -2.84
CA GLY A 84 24.32 32.24 -2.76
C GLY A 84 24.58 33.09 -1.51
N GLY A 85 24.00 32.74 -0.37
CA GLY A 85 24.19 33.47 0.91
C GLY A 85 23.37 34.77 1.04
N LYS A 86 22.55 35.13 0.04
CA LYS A 86 21.57 36.23 0.15
C LYS A 86 20.15 35.69 0.28
N GLU A 87 19.43 36.21 1.25
CA GLU A 87 17.99 35.97 1.40
C GLU A 87 17.23 36.63 0.26
N THR A 88 16.57 35.82 -0.56
CA THR A 88 15.66 36.29 -1.61
C THR A 88 14.24 35.86 -1.29
N LYS A 89 13.31 36.81 -1.25
CA LYS A 89 11.89 36.53 -1.07
C LYS A 89 11.29 36.14 -2.43
N GLN A 90 10.76 34.93 -2.54
CA GLN A 90 10.04 34.46 -3.71
C GLN A 90 8.58 34.23 -3.34
N LYS A 91 7.67 34.78 -4.15
CA LYS A 91 6.24 34.45 -4.03
C LYS A 91 6.01 33.04 -4.58
N LYS A 92 5.50 32.15 -3.75
CA LYS A 92 5.11 30.80 -4.15
C LYS A 92 3.60 30.63 -3.96
N THR A 93 2.92 30.22 -5.03
CA THR A 93 1.50 29.88 -4.99
C THR A 93 1.33 28.46 -4.45
N TRP A 94 0.50 28.31 -3.44
CA TRP A 94 0.11 27.03 -2.86
C TRP A 94 -1.34 26.74 -3.21
N ASN A 95 -1.61 25.56 -3.77
CA ASN A 95 -2.95 25.12 -4.12
C ASN A 95 -3.49 24.18 -3.03
N TYR A 96 -4.62 24.54 -2.46
CA TYR A 96 -5.39 23.75 -1.50
C TYR A 96 -6.72 23.32 -2.12
N PHE A 97 -7.34 22.30 -1.54
CA PHE A 97 -8.58 21.73 -2.09
C PHE A 97 -9.75 21.95 -1.15
N LYS A 98 -10.90 22.35 -1.72
CA LYS A 98 -12.19 22.18 -1.06
C LYS A 98 -12.86 20.94 -1.64
N LEU A 99 -13.16 19.98 -0.79
CA LEU A 99 -13.76 18.70 -1.16
C LEU A 99 -15.24 18.67 -0.81
N LYS A 100 -16.04 18.01 -1.64
CA LYS A 100 -17.42 17.64 -1.31
C LYS A 100 -17.45 16.58 -0.19
N PRO A 101 -18.61 16.36 0.46
CA PRO A 101 -18.82 15.19 1.30
C PRO A 101 -18.64 13.87 0.52
N PHE A 102 -18.46 12.76 1.24
CA PHE A 102 -18.44 11.43 0.62
C PHE A 102 -19.80 11.09 -0.01
N ASP A 103 -19.75 10.79 -1.30
CA ASP A 103 -20.86 10.27 -2.09
C ASP A 103 -20.83 8.74 -2.05
N TRP A 104 -21.84 8.13 -1.44
CA TRP A 104 -21.91 6.69 -1.21
C TRP A 104 -22.80 6.01 -2.25
N ILE A 105 -22.36 4.83 -2.69
CA ILE A 105 -23.20 3.85 -3.38
C ILE A 105 -23.28 2.56 -2.57
N SER A 106 -24.42 1.89 -2.64
CA SER A 106 -24.66 0.57 -2.07
C SER A 106 -24.03 -0.56 -2.89
N TYR A 107 -24.01 -1.79 -2.37
CA TYR A 107 -23.52 -2.95 -3.14
C TYR A 107 -24.43 -3.27 -4.33
N GLU A 108 -25.74 -3.05 -4.21
CA GLU A 108 -26.69 -3.16 -5.33
C GLU A 108 -26.40 -2.14 -6.43
N GLU A 109 -26.22 -0.87 -6.07
CA GLU A 109 -25.89 0.19 -7.03
C GLU A 109 -24.51 -0.02 -7.66
N ALA A 110 -23.53 -0.51 -6.88
CA ALA A 110 -22.21 -0.86 -7.39
C ALA A 110 -22.29 -1.99 -8.41
N LEU A 111 -23.03 -3.07 -8.13
CA LEU A 111 -23.23 -4.16 -9.09
C LEU A 111 -23.98 -3.70 -10.34
N ALA A 112 -25.00 -2.85 -10.21
CA ALA A 112 -25.70 -2.27 -11.35
C ALA A 112 -24.75 -1.44 -12.23
N THR A 113 -23.93 -0.57 -11.61
CA THR A 113 -22.94 0.25 -12.31
C THR A 113 -21.89 -0.63 -13.01
N VAL A 114 -21.44 -1.71 -12.37
CA VAL A 114 -20.51 -2.68 -12.97
C VAL A 114 -21.09 -3.32 -14.23
N LYS A 115 -22.38 -3.69 -14.22
CA LYS A 115 -23.07 -4.23 -15.40
C LYS A 115 -23.13 -3.21 -16.53
N ASP A 116 -23.43 -1.97 -16.21
CA ASP A 116 -23.48 -0.88 -17.18
C ASP A 116 -22.10 -0.61 -17.79
N ILE A 117 -21.06 -0.46 -16.96
CA ILE A 117 -19.68 -0.27 -17.44
C ILE A 117 -19.27 -1.45 -18.34
N SER A 118 -19.48 -2.69 -17.89
CA SER A 118 -19.09 -3.89 -18.63
C SER A 118 -19.78 -3.97 -20.00
N SER A 119 -21.09 -3.70 -20.03
CA SER A 119 -21.88 -3.71 -21.26
C SER A 119 -21.43 -2.63 -22.26
N GLY A 120 -21.17 -1.41 -21.77
CA GLY A 120 -20.66 -0.31 -22.57
C GLY A 120 -19.26 -0.56 -23.12
N LEU A 121 -18.33 -1.04 -22.30
CA LEU A 121 -16.98 -1.37 -22.73
C LEU A 121 -16.98 -2.46 -23.81
N ARG A 122 -17.81 -3.49 -23.65
CA ARG A 122 -17.98 -4.56 -24.64
C ARG A 122 -18.65 -4.07 -25.93
N GLU A 123 -19.42 -3.00 -25.90
CA GLU A 123 -19.93 -2.35 -27.12
C GLU A 123 -18.84 -1.62 -27.89
N TYR A 124 -17.86 -1.07 -27.16
CA TYR A 124 -16.69 -0.44 -27.75
C TYR A 124 -15.52 -1.40 -28.01
N GLY A 125 -15.74 -2.71 -27.87
CA GLY A 125 -14.83 -3.77 -28.31
C GLY A 125 -13.99 -4.45 -27.23
N MET A 126 -14.17 -4.11 -25.94
CA MET A 126 -13.50 -4.83 -24.84
C MET A 126 -13.87 -6.33 -24.89
N GLY A 127 -12.85 -7.19 -24.77
CA GLY A 127 -13.00 -8.65 -24.82
C GLY A 127 -13.33 -9.19 -26.22
N GLY A 128 -13.20 -8.36 -27.26
CA GLY A 128 -13.30 -8.78 -28.66
C GLY A 128 -12.03 -9.45 -29.17
N GLU A 129 -12.02 -9.80 -30.46
CA GLU A 129 -10.88 -10.47 -31.09
C GLU A 129 -9.58 -9.64 -30.97
N GLY A 130 -8.54 -10.28 -30.42
CA GLY A 130 -7.23 -9.70 -30.17
C GLY A 130 -7.09 -8.91 -28.86
N GLU A 131 -8.14 -8.81 -28.03
CA GLU A 131 -7.99 -8.26 -26.67
C GLU A 131 -7.51 -9.36 -25.72
N THR A 132 -6.29 -9.21 -25.21
CA THR A 132 -5.71 -10.09 -24.18
C THR A 132 -5.96 -9.53 -22.79
N PHE A 133 -5.81 -8.22 -22.60
CA PHE A 133 -5.98 -7.53 -21.32
C PHE A 133 -6.66 -6.17 -21.51
N PHE A 134 -7.51 -5.78 -20.56
CA PHE A 134 -7.95 -4.40 -20.39
C PHE A 134 -6.98 -3.67 -19.45
N ASN A 135 -6.34 -2.58 -19.88
CA ASN A 135 -5.40 -1.87 -19.01
C ASN A 135 -6.10 -0.87 -18.08
N ILE A 136 -5.68 -0.79 -16.82
CA ILE A 136 -6.13 0.23 -15.88
C ILE A 136 -4.91 1.00 -15.38
N TYR A 137 -4.75 2.23 -15.86
CA TYR A 137 -3.68 3.16 -15.52
C TYR A 137 -4.27 4.33 -14.74
N GLY A 138 -4.21 4.29 -13.41
CA GLY A 138 -4.86 5.33 -12.62
C GLY A 138 -4.61 5.24 -11.13
N SER A 139 -5.00 6.31 -10.46
CA SER A 139 -5.01 6.41 -9.01
C SER A 139 -6.15 5.60 -8.40
N THR A 140 -5.95 5.16 -7.16
CA THR A 140 -6.96 4.42 -6.37
C THR A 140 -8.23 5.24 -6.23
N SER A 141 -9.34 4.68 -6.73
CA SER A 141 -10.63 5.36 -6.77
C SER A 141 -11.77 4.36 -6.89
N ARG A 142 -12.98 4.84 -6.56
CA ARG A 142 -14.23 4.07 -6.77
C ARG A 142 -14.35 3.59 -8.22
N ASN A 143 -14.10 4.46 -9.19
CA ASN A 143 -14.22 4.10 -10.61
C ASN A 143 -13.17 3.08 -11.05
N TRP A 144 -11.94 3.15 -10.53
CA TRP A 144 -10.93 2.12 -10.76
C TRP A 144 -11.46 0.74 -10.36
N MET A 145 -12.01 0.62 -9.15
CA MET A 145 -12.55 -0.66 -8.65
C MET A 145 -13.76 -1.11 -9.46
N LEU A 146 -14.69 -0.21 -9.79
CA LEU A 146 -15.87 -0.56 -10.59
C LEU A 146 -15.49 -1.01 -12.02
N VAL A 147 -14.50 -0.39 -12.65
CA VAL A 147 -13.98 -0.81 -13.96
C VAL A 147 -13.29 -2.17 -13.87
N ALA A 148 -12.49 -2.43 -12.84
CA ALA A 148 -11.88 -3.74 -12.61
C ALA A 148 -12.95 -4.84 -12.44
N GLN A 149 -14.01 -4.57 -11.68
CA GLN A 149 -15.14 -5.48 -11.52
C GLN A 149 -15.96 -5.65 -12.81
N ALA A 150 -16.05 -4.63 -13.66
CA ALA A 150 -16.68 -4.72 -14.99
C ALA A 150 -15.89 -5.63 -15.95
N CYS A 151 -14.57 -5.62 -15.87
CA CYS A 151 -13.69 -6.55 -16.57
C CYS A 151 -13.91 -7.99 -16.04
N ALA A 152 -13.98 -8.17 -14.71
CA ALA A 152 -14.31 -9.46 -14.09
C ALA A 152 -15.68 -10.00 -14.55
N TYR A 153 -16.70 -9.15 -14.62
CA TYR A 153 -18.04 -9.48 -15.14
C TYR A 153 -18.01 -9.94 -16.61
N ALA A 154 -17.06 -9.43 -17.39
CA ALA A 154 -16.86 -9.77 -18.79
C ALA A 154 -15.86 -10.92 -19.01
N ALA A 155 -15.30 -11.51 -17.94
CA ALA A 155 -14.19 -12.46 -18.01
C ALA A 155 -12.99 -11.94 -18.83
N VAL A 156 -12.73 -10.63 -18.78
CA VAL A 156 -11.58 -9.99 -19.42
C VAL A 156 -10.54 -9.70 -18.33
N PRO A 157 -9.31 -10.22 -18.43
CA PRO A 157 -8.31 -9.95 -17.42
C PRO A 157 -7.82 -8.51 -17.49
N ILE A 158 -7.44 -7.96 -16.35
CA ILE A 158 -6.92 -6.60 -16.25
C ILE A 158 -5.40 -6.59 -16.29
N CYS A 159 -4.82 -5.56 -16.89
CA CYS A 159 -3.41 -5.23 -16.73
C CYS A 159 -3.31 -3.91 -15.96
N THR A 160 -2.49 -3.83 -14.91
CA THR A 160 -2.40 -2.61 -14.09
C THR A 160 -1.10 -1.86 -14.33
N ALA A 161 -1.19 -0.52 -14.36
CA ALA A 161 -0.04 0.37 -14.34
C ALA A 161 -0.23 1.44 -13.26
N TYR A 162 0.81 1.70 -12.46
CA TYR A 162 0.79 2.76 -11.46
C TYR A 162 0.73 4.13 -12.12
N ASP A 163 0.02 5.08 -11.51
CA ASP A 163 0.08 6.50 -11.85
C ASP A 163 1.49 7.10 -11.71
N SER A 164 2.36 6.44 -10.93
CA SER A 164 3.77 6.79 -10.71
C SER A 164 4.77 6.05 -11.60
N LEU A 165 4.32 5.14 -12.47
CA LEU A 165 5.20 4.30 -13.31
C LEU A 165 6.03 5.12 -14.32
N GLY A 166 5.55 6.31 -14.66
CA GLY A 166 6.15 7.19 -15.66
C GLY A 166 5.85 6.77 -17.11
N PRO A 167 6.18 7.63 -18.10
CA PRO A 167 5.79 7.43 -19.49
C PRO A 167 6.37 6.17 -20.13
N ASP A 168 7.65 5.87 -19.89
CA ASP A 168 8.34 4.74 -20.53
C ASP A 168 7.86 3.40 -19.97
N GLY A 169 7.67 3.31 -18.65
CA GLY A 169 7.10 2.12 -18.04
C GLY A 169 5.65 1.89 -18.45
N LEU A 170 4.85 2.96 -18.59
CA LEU A 170 3.50 2.87 -19.16
C LEU A 170 3.54 2.33 -20.59
N ALA A 171 4.34 2.93 -21.47
CA ALA A 171 4.47 2.48 -22.86
C ALA A 171 4.91 1.02 -22.96
N HIS A 172 5.87 0.60 -22.13
CA HIS A 172 6.31 -0.79 -22.02
C HIS A 172 5.14 -1.71 -21.66
N SER A 173 4.40 -1.41 -20.58
CA SER A 173 3.28 -2.23 -20.13
C SER A 173 2.17 -2.38 -21.17
N LEU A 174 1.82 -1.29 -21.87
CA LEU A 174 0.80 -1.30 -22.92
C LEU A 174 1.22 -2.12 -24.15
N ASN A 175 2.51 -2.03 -24.53
CA ASN A 175 3.02 -2.73 -25.70
C ASN A 175 3.29 -4.21 -25.44
N GLU A 176 3.87 -4.57 -24.29
CA GLU A 176 4.15 -5.97 -23.95
C GLU A 176 2.86 -6.80 -23.86
N THR A 177 1.76 -6.19 -23.41
CA THR A 177 0.46 -6.86 -23.32
C THR A 177 -0.42 -6.65 -24.54
N GLU A 178 0.03 -5.89 -25.55
CA GLU A 178 -0.73 -5.54 -26.75
C GLU A 178 -2.15 -5.01 -26.47
N VAL A 179 -2.31 -4.27 -25.36
CA VAL A 179 -3.61 -3.75 -24.91
C VAL A 179 -4.29 -2.92 -26.00
N ARG A 180 -5.60 -3.12 -26.18
CA ARG A 180 -6.41 -2.32 -27.12
C ARG A 180 -7.42 -1.44 -26.42
N SER A 181 -7.78 -1.73 -25.19
CA SER A 181 -8.69 -0.91 -24.40
C SER A 181 -8.13 -0.61 -23.02
N MET A 182 -8.24 0.66 -22.59
CA MET A 182 -7.71 1.09 -21.30
C MET A 182 -8.60 2.10 -20.58
N PHE A 183 -8.45 2.17 -19.25
CA PHE A 183 -9.01 3.21 -18.40
C PHE A 183 -7.90 4.08 -17.78
N THR A 184 -8.15 5.39 -17.65
CA THR A 184 -7.26 6.34 -16.98
C THR A 184 -7.99 7.51 -16.31
N ASN A 185 -7.33 8.23 -15.41
CA ASN A 185 -7.85 9.49 -14.88
C ASN A 185 -7.50 10.67 -15.83
N ALA A 186 -8.33 11.72 -15.82
CA ALA A 186 -8.17 12.91 -16.66
C ALA A 186 -6.82 13.64 -16.47
N ASP A 187 -6.30 13.70 -15.25
CA ASP A 187 -5.00 14.31 -14.92
C ASP A 187 -3.79 13.52 -15.44
N LEU A 188 -4.00 12.26 -15.85
CA LEU A 188 -2.99 11.40 -16.43
C LEU A 188 -3.00 11.38 -17.97
N LEU A 189 -4.02 11.97 -18.62
CA LEU A 189 -4.13 12.03 -20.08
C LEU A 189 -2.94 12.74 -20.73
N GLY A 190 -2.37 13.76 -20.08
CA GLY A 190 -1.18 14.45 -20.59
C GLY A 190 0.09 13.58 -20.59
N THR A 191 0.17 12.57 -19.72
CA THR A 191 1.24 11.57 -19.75
C THR A 191 1.01 10.57 -20.89
N LEU A 192 -0.24 10.14 -21.08
CA LEU A 192 -0.63 9.26 -22.18
C LEU A 192 -0.38 9.90 -23.55
N ASP A 193 -0.69 11.19 -23.72
CA ASP A 193 -0.47 11.97 -24.96
C ASP A 193 0.99 11.91 -25.45
N LYS A 194 1.95 11.83 -24.53
CA LYS A 194 3.38 11.74 -24.85
C LYS A 194 3.80 10.38 -25.42
N ILE A 195 3.04 9.32 -25.15
CA ILE A 195 3.46 7.93 -25.46
C ILE A 195 2.49 7.18 -26.36
N ILE A 196 1.24 7.63 -26.52
CA ILE A 196 0.19 6.90 -27.24
C ILE A 196 0.54 6.60 -28.70
N ALA A 197 1.34 7.47 -29.35
CA ALA A 197 1.83 7.27 -30.70
C ALA A 197 2.76 6.04 -30.82
N LYS A 198 3.44 5.68 -29.71
CA LYS A 198 4.30 4.50 -29.59
C LYS A 198 3.54 3.24 -29.14
N CYS A 199 2.23 3.35 -28.90
CA CYS A 199 1.38 2.26 -28.43
C CYS A 199 0.28 1.96 -29.45
N PRO A 200 0.60 1.41 -30.65
CA PRO A 200 -0.32 1.32 -31.78
C PRO A 200 -1.54 0.43 -31.54
N SER A 201 -1.43 -0.54 -30.63
CA SER A 201 -2.51 -1.50 -30.33
C SER A 201 -3.71 -0.86 -29.64
N VAL A 202 -3.52 0.26 -28.92
CA VAL A 202 -4.61 0.95 -28.18
C VAL A 202 -5.64 1.52 -29.15
N LYS A 203 -6.91 1.17 -28.98
CA LYS A 203 -8.03 1.65 -29.82
C LYS A 203 -9.07 2.42 -29.01
N LEU A 204 -9.18 2.14 -27.72
CA LEU A 204 -10.11 2.80 -26.82
C LEU A 204 -9.38 3.28 -25.56
N VAL A 205 -9.49 4.56 -25.27
CA VAL A 205 -9.11 5.15 -23.99
C VAL A 205 -10.39 5.64 -23.32
N VAL A 206 -10.72 5.07 -22.18
CA VAL A 206 -11.81 5.53 -21.32
C VAL A 206 -11.19 6.36 -20.19
N TYR A 207 -11.79 7.50 -19.87
CA TYR A 207 -11.30 8.30 -18.75
C TYR A 207 -12.42 8.81 -17.84
N ASP A 208 -12.07 9.09 -16.59
CA ASP A 208 -12.94 9.81 -15.66
C ASP A 208 -12.32 11.13 -15.19
N GLY A 209 -13.18 12.00 -14.65
CA GLY A 209 -12.80 13.33 -14.22
C GLY A 209 -12.78 14.35 -15.35
N LYS A 210 -12.32 15.56 -15.04
CA LYS A 210 -12.37 16.70 -15.96
C LYS A 210 -11.04 16.85 -16.69
N ALA A 211 -11.04 16.57 -17.99
CA ALA A 211 -9.88 16.81 -18.85
C ALA A 211 -9.58 18.32 -18.96
N GLU A 212 -8.29 18.66 -19.03
CA GLU A 212 -7.81 20.04 -19.19
C GLU A 212 -7.39 20.32 -20.64
N GLY A 213 -7.71 21.52 -21.13
CA GLY A 213 -7.34 21.96 -22.48
C GLY A 213 -7.93 21.09 -23.58
N ASP A 214 -7.15 20.86 -24.63
CA ASP A 214 -7.52 20.10 -25.83
C ASP A 214 -6.94 18.67 -25.86
N VAL A 215 -6.48 18.14 -24.71
CA VAL A 215 -5.76 16.84 -24.64
C VAL A 215 -6.54 15.67 -25.25
N VAL A 216 -7.86 15.61 -25.03
CA VAL A 216 -8.73 14.56 -25.60
C VAL A 216 -8.67 14.60 -27.12
N SER A 217 -8.85 15.79 -27.70
CA SER A 217 -8.83 15.98 -29.15
C SER A 217 -7.44 15.76 -29.77
N ARG A 218 -6.35 16.03 -29.05
CA ARG A 218 -4.99 15.69 -29.51
C ARG A 218 -4.76 14.18 -29.53
N LEU A 219 -5.19 13.48 -28.48
CA LEU A 219 -5.15 12.02 -28.43
C LEU A 219 -5.91 11.40 -29.61
N GLU A 220 -7.16 11.80 -29.84
CA GLU A 220 -7.98 11.29 -30.96
C GLU A 220 -7.34 11.55 -32.34
N LYS A 221 -6.66 12.70 -32.51
CA LYS A 221 -5.95 13.04 -33.75
C LYS A 221 -4.64 12.27 -33.95
N THR A 222 -4.17 11.53 -32.94
CA THR A 222 -2.91 10.77 -33.04
C THR A 222 -2.96 9.72 -34.14
N ARG A 223 -4.09 9.02 -34.30
CA ARG A 223 -4.31 8.05 -35.37
C ARG A 223 -5.80 7.80 -35.60
N GLU A 224 -6.14 7.44 -36.83
CA GLU A 224 -7.50 7.02 -37.18
C GLU A 224 -7.91 5.77 -36.38
N GLY A 225 -9.13 5.79 -35.85
CA GLY A 225 -9.70 4.67 -35.09
C GLY A 225 -9.40 4.65 -33.59
N LEU A 226 -8.57 5.55 -33.06
CA LEU A 226 -8.40 5.74 -31.61
C LEU A 226 -9.56 6.59 -31.07
N LYS A 227 -10.34 6.02 -30.15
CA LYS A 227 -11.45 6.70 -29.45
C LYS A 227 -11.04 7.08 -28.03
N VAL A 228 -11.41 8.28 -27.60
CA VAL A 228 -11.17 8.76 -26.22
C VAL A 228 -12.50 9.19 -25.61
N LEU A 229 -13.07 8.35 -24.74
CA LEU A 229 -14.44 8.52 -24.24
C LEU A 229 -14.47 8.71 -22.73
N HIS A 230 -15.40 9.53 -22.25
CA HIS A 230 -15.63 9.66 -20.80
C HIS A 230 -16.38 8.44 -20.26
N LEU A 231 -16.08 8.02 -19.03
CA LEU A 231 -16.69 6.84 -18.39
C LEU A 231 -18.23 6.94 -18.32
N ASP A 232 -18.78 8.14 -18.14
CA ASP A 232 -20.25 8.34 -18.14
C ASP A 232 -20.90 7.98 -19.48
N GLU A 233 -20.20 8.16 -20.59
CA GLU A 233 -20.70 7.76 -21.91
C GLU A 233 -20.73 6.23 -22.03
N ILE A 234 -19.69 5.56 -21.54
CA ILE A 234 -19.63 4.09 -21.47
C ILE A 234 -20.79 3.55 -20.63
N ILE A 235 -21.03 4.13 -19.45
CA ILE A 235 -22.14 3.76 -18.56
C ILE A 235 -23.49 3.96 -19.27
N LYS A 236 -23.67 5.10 -19.95
CA LYS A 236 -24.91 5.38 -20.69
C LYS A 236 -25.18 4.34 -21.77
N VAL A 237 -24.18 4.04 -22.61
CA VAL A 237 -24.29 3.01 -23.65
C VAL A 237 -24.61 1.64 -23.05
N GLY A 238 -23.96 1.30 -21.93
CA GLY A 238 -24.21 0.05 -21.23
C GLY A 238 -25.63 -0.12 -20.73
N LYS A 239 -26.25 0.95 -20.19
CA LYS A 239 -27.66 0.96 -19.78
C LYS A 239 -28.60 0.72 -20.95
N GLU A 240 -28.29 1.29 -22.12
CA GLU A 240 -29.09 1.16 -23.33
C GLU A 240 -28.91 -0.22 -24.00
N LYS A 241 -27.76 -0.88 -23.79
CA LYS A 241 -27.38 -2.13 -24.44
C LYS A 241 -26.82 -3.15 -23.42
N PRO A 242 -27.64 -3.63 -22.46
CA PRO A 242 -27.18 -4.54 -21.43
C PRO A 242 -26.67 -5.86 -22.01
N LYS A 243 -25.57 -6.38 -21.46
CA LYS A 243 -24.98 -7.67 -21.80
C LYS A 243 -24.88 -8.56 -20.56
N GLU A 244 -25.17 -9.85 -20.76
CA GLU A 244 -25.04 -10.86 -19.70
C GLU A 244 -23.57 -11.11 -19.31
N ALA A 245 -23.38 -11.56 -18.07
CA ALA A 245 -22.07 -11.92 -17.54
C ALA A 245 -21.42 -13.03 -18.37
N VAL A 246 -20.11 -12.96 -18.53
CA VAL A 246 -19.31 -14.03 -19.12
C VAL A 246 -18.71 -14.86 -17.98
N LYS A 247 -18.86 -16.18 -18.06
CA LYS A 247 -18.37 -17.08 -17.02
C LYS A 247 -16.85 -17.27 -17.15
N ALA A 248 -16.13 -16.95 -16.08
CA ALA A 248 -14.72 -17.32 -15.90
C ALA A 248 -14.58 -18.58 -15.02
N SER A 249 -13.43 -19.22 -15.12
CA SER A 249 -12.96 -20.28 -14.23
C SER A 249 -11.96 -19.73 -13.21
N ARG A 250 -11.79 -20.44 -12.10
CA ARG A 250 -10.75 -20.16 -11.10
C ARG A 250 -9.33 -20.19 -11.69
N ASP A 251 -9.11 -21.01 -12.72
CA ASP A 251 -7.79 -21.19 -13.32
C ASP A 251 -7.48 -20.17 -14.42
N ASP A 252 -8.49 -19.39 -14.84
CA ASP A 252 -8.28 -18.31 -15.79
C ASP A 252 -7.49 -17.18 -15.14
N VAL A 253 -6.58 -16.58 -15.93
CA VAL A 253 -5.87 -15.36 -15.55
C VAL A 253 -6.90 -14.27 -15.29
N TYR A 254 -6.78 -13.57 -14.16
CA TYR A 254 -7.60 -12.39 -13.86
C TYR A 254 -6.82 -11.10 -13.98
N CYS A 255 -5.58 -11.06 -13.49
CA CYS A 255 -4.81 -9.83 -13.57
C CYS A 255 -3.33 -10.07 -13.90
N CYS A 256 -2.78 -9.12 -14.64
CA CYS A 256 -1.36 -8.89 -14.85
C CYS A 256 -0.98 -7.60 -14.11
N MET A 257 -0.32 -7.73 -12.96
CA MET A 257 0.07 -6.56 -12.17
C MET A 257 1.55 -6.26 -12.37
N TYR A 258 1.86 -5.10 -12.95
CA TYR A 258 3.25 -4.69 -13.16
C TYR A 258 3.92 -4.32 -11.84
N THR A 259 5.19 -4.67 -11.72
CA THR A 259 6.03 -4.34 -10.57
C THR A 259 7.33 -3.72 -11.03
N SER A 260 7.76 -2.64 -10.38
CA SER A 260 9.08 -2.03 -10.59
C SER A 260 10.13 -2.90 -9.91
N GLY A 261 10.58 -3.96 -10.60
CA GLY A 261 11.67 -4.81 -10.11
C GLY A 261 13.02 -4.06 -10.09
N SER A 262 14.03 -4.65 -9.45
CA SER A 262 15.40 -4.12 -9.35
C SER A 262 16.13 -3.96 -10.69
N THR A 263 15.56 -4.49 -11.78
CA THR A 263 16.14 -4.50 -13.13
C THR A 263 15.75 -3.29 -14.00
N GLY A 264 15.08 -2.28 -13.43
CA GLY A 264 14.69 -1.05 -14.14
C GLY A 264 13.44 -1.19 -15.01
N THR A 265 13.34 -2.24 -15.82
CA THR A 265 12.13 -2.53 -16.61
C THR A 265 11.05 -3.20 -15.73
N PRO A 266 9.82 -2.65 -15.68
CA PRO A 266 8.72 -3.25 -14.96
C PRO A 266 8.36 -4.65 -15.49
N LYS A 267 7.95 -5.58 -14.62
CA LYS A 267 7.52 -6.94 -15.03
C LYS A 267 6.08 -7.21 -14.62
N GLY A 268 5.28 -7.76 -15.53
CA GLY A 268 3.91 -8.19 -15.29
C GLY A 268 3.81 -9.52 -14.56
N VAL A 269 3.17 -9.54 -13.39
CA VAL A 269 2.89 -10.78 -12.65
C VAL A 269 1.47 -11.25 -12.96
N LEU A 270 1.33 -12.43 -13.56
CA LEU A 270 0.04 -13.05 -13.84
C LEU A 270 -0.51 -13.71 -12.59
N LEU A 271 -1.77 -13.42 -12.27
CA LEU A 271 -2.52 -14.02 -11.17
C LEU A 271 -3.86 -14.52 -11.69
N THR A 272 -4.18 -15.76 -11.37
CA THR A 272 -5.50 -16.33 -11.68
C THR A 272 -6.57 -15.82 -10.73
N HIS A 273 -7.83 -15.97 -11.12
CA HIS A 273 -8.96 -15.79 -10.23
C HIS A 273 -8.77 -16.55 -8.90
N GLY A 274 -8.35 -17.82 -9.00
CA GLY A 274 -8.05 -18.71 -7.88
C GLY A 274 -6.99 -18.17 -6.94
N ASN A 275 -5.92 -17.56 -7.46
CA ASN A 275 -4.90 -16.92 -6.61
C ASN A 275 -5.50 -15.80 -5.77
N VAL A 276 -6.31 -14.93 -6.39
CA VAL A 276 -6.93 -13.78 -5.71
C VAL A 276 -7.95 -14.25 -4.66
N VAL A 277 -8.88 -15.14 -5.01
CA VAL A 277 -9.92 -15.58 -4.07
C VAL A 277 -9.35 -16.43 -2.92
N SER A 278 -8.27 -17.17 -3.16
CA SER A 278 -7.55 -17.87 -2.08
C SER A 278 -6.93 -16.90 -1.08
N ALA A 279 -6.37 -15.78 -1.57
CA ALA A 279 -5.85 -14.72 -0.71
C ALA A 279 -6.98 -14.06 0.11
N ILE A 280 -8.11 -13.76 -0.52
CA ILE A 280 -9.30 -13.24 0.17
C ILE A 280 -9.78 -14.22 1.26
N GLY A 281 -9.86 -15.52 0.94
CA GLY A 281 -10.23 -16.55 1.91
C GLY A 281 -9.26 -16.66 3.08
N SER A 282 -7.97 -16.50 2.81
CA SER A 282 -6.93 -16.49 3.86
C SER A 282 -7.07 -15.28 4.78
N VAL A 283 -7.29 -14.09 4.21
CA VAL A 283 -7.53 -12.85 4.97
C VAL A 283 -8.81 -12.98 5.81
N TRP A 284 -9.90 -13.44 5.20
CA TRP A 284 -11.16 -13.67 5.89
C TRP A 284 -10.99 -14.61 7.08
N THR A 285 -10.32 -15.75 6.87
CA THR A 285 -10.06 -16.75 7.91
C THR A 285 -9.32 -16.20 9.12
N LEU A 286 -8.39 -15.26 8.89
CA LEU A 286 -7.60 -14.65 9.95
C LEU A 286 -8.30 -13.47 10.62
N LEU A 287 -9.11 -12.71 9.87
CA LEU A 287 -9.59 -11.40 10.32
C LEU A 287 -11.06 -11.35 10.72
N TYR A 288 -11.90 -12.30 10.28
CA TYR A 288 -13.37 -12.13 10.37
C TYR A 288 -13.89 -11.87 11.79
N GLU A 289 -13.25 -12.41 12.84
CA GLU A 289 -13.67 -12.18 14.24
C GLU A 289 -13.38 -10.78 14.76
N TYR A 290 -12.44 -10.08 14.13
CA TYR A 290 -12.10 -8.70 14.50
C TYR A 290 -12.93 -7.69 13.72
N LEU A 291 -13.65 -8.10 12.68
CA LEU A 291 -14.47 -7.22 11.86
C LEU A 291 -15.89 -7.16 12.41
N THR A 292 -16.50 -5.99 12.37
CA THR A 292 -17.92 -5.79 12.69
C THR A 292 -18.61 -5.02 11.55
N THR A 293 -19.94 -5.09 11.50
CA THR A 293 -20.73 -4.36 10.49
C THR A 293 -20.63 -2.84 10.59
N GLU A 294 -20.05 -2.33 11.69
CA GLU A 294 -19.83 -0.90 11.93
C GLU A 294 -18.45 -0.43 11.45
N ASP A 295 -17.60 -1.35 10.99
CA ASP A 295 -16.26 -1.02 10.53
C ASP A 295 -16.30 -0.27 9.19
N THR A 296 -15.31 0.57 8.94
CA THR A 296 -15.18 1.36 7.71
C THR A 296 -13.72 1.53 7.36
N TYR A 297 -13.41 1.27 6.11
CA TYR A 297 -12.06 1.32 5.58
C TYR A 297 -11.83 2.56 4.70
N LEU A 298 -10.66 3.18 4.84
CA LEU A 298 -10.19 4.23 3.93
C LEU A 298 -9.15 3.65 2.98
N ALA A 299 -9.51 3.49 1.71
CA ALA A 299 -8.61 3.08 0.63
C ALA A 299 -7.85 4.31 0.10
N PHE A 300 -6.53 4.18 0.01
CA PHE A 300 -5.64 5.23 -0.50
C PHE A 300 -4.27 4.70 -0.93
N LEU A 301 -3.95 3.43 -0.67
CA LEU A 301 -2.75 2.83 -1.25
C LEU A 301 -3.03 2.50 -2.71
N PRO A 302 -1.99 2.35 -3.56
CA PRO A 302 -2.20 2.02 -4.96
C PRO A 302 -2.90 0.66 -5.14
N VAL A 303 -4.13 0.67 -5.62
CA VAL A 303 -4.94 -0.54 -5.88
C VAL A 303 -4.44 -1.34 -7.09
N ALA A 304 -3.58 -0.72 -7.91
CA ALA A 304 -2.77 -1.42 -8.91
C ALA A 304 -1.78 -2.43 -8.30
N HIS A 305 -1.53 -2.38 -6.98
CA HIS A 305 -0.72 -3.34 -6.25
C HIS A 305 -1.58 -4.40 -5.55
N ILE A 306 -1.15 -5.68 -5.60
CA ILE A 306 -1.93 -6.82 -5.11
C ILE A 306 -2.34 -6.70 -3.63
N LEU A 307 -1.50 -6.09 -2.79
CA LEU A 307 -1.82 -5.84 -1.38
C LEU A 307 -3.14 -5.08 -1.20
N GLU A 308 -3.27 -3.89 -1.82
CA GLU A 308 -4.47 -3.07 -1.67
C GLU A 308 -5.66 -3.74 -2.36
N PHE A 309 -5.45 -4.32 -3.55
CA PHE A 309 -6.51 -5.03 -4.27
C PHE A 309 -7.14 -6.16 -3.44
N VAL A 310 -6.32 -7.02 -2.81
CA VAL A 310 -6.82 -8.11 -1.94
C VAL A 310 -7.48 -7.57 -0.67
N VAL A 311 -6.94 -6.50 -0.08
CA VAL A 311 -7.54 -5.85 1.10
C VAL A 311 -8.94 -5.33 0.77
N GLU A 312 -9.08 -4.55 -0.28
CA GLU A 312 -10.37 -4.02 -0.72
C GLU A 312 -11.35 -5.15 -1.04
N MET A 313 -10.92 -6.17 -1.80
CA MET A 313 -11.79 -7.30 -2.14
C MET A 313 -12.20 -8.13 -0.92
N SER A 314 -11.34 -8.23 0.10
CA SER A 314 -11.68 -8.89 1.37
C SER A 314 -12.74 -8.12 2.14
N PHE A 315 -12.70 -6.79 2.11
CA PHE A 315 -13.71 -5.94 2.73
C PHE A 315 -15.01 -5.88 1.93
N VAL A 316 -14.94 -5.97 0.59
CA VAL A 316 -16.12 -6.19 -0.26
C VAL A 316 -16.81 -7.50 0.11
N PHE A 317 -16.06 -8.61 0.21
CA PHE A 317 -16.60 -9.89 0.67
C PHE A 317 -17.27 -9.78 2.05
N ALA A 318 -16.60 -9.10 2.98
CA ALA A 318 -17.09 -8.87 4.34
C ALA A 318 -18.33 -7.94 4.41
N GLY A 319 -18.64 -7.20 3.35
CA GLY A 319 -19.73 -6.21 3.34
C GLY A 319 -19.40 -4.91 4.05
N LEU A 320 -18.11 -4.55 4.12
CA LEU A 320 -17.66 -3.34 4.79
C LEU A 320 -17.61 -2.13 3.84
N PRO A 321 -18.09 -0.96 4.29
CA PRO A 321 -17.94 0.29 3.56
C PRO A 321 -16.48 0.67 3.31
N VAL A 322 -16.15 1.01 2.07
CA VAL A 322 -14.85 1.49 1.59
C VAL A 322 -14.97 2.92 1.08
N GLY A 323 -14.32 3.86 1.76
CA GLY A 323 -14.17 5.23 1.27
C GLY A 323 -12.82 5.41 0.57
N TYR A 324 -12.80 6.10 -0.57
CA TYR A 324 -11.57 6.38 -1.32
C TYR A 324 -11.05 7.79 -1.00
N GLY A 325 -9.82 7.86 -0.50
CA GLY A 325 -9.09 9.10 -0.25
C GLY A 325 -7.91 9.27 -1.20
N ARG A 326 -7.37 10.48 -1.28
CA ARG A 326 -6.15 10.76 -2.06
C ARG A 326 -5.02 11.07 -1.11
N VAL A 327 -3.81 10.59 -1.38
CA VAL A 327 -2.62 10.89 -0.53
C VAL A 327 -2.47 12.40 -0.29
N LYS A 328 -2.73 13.21 -1.32
CA LYS A 328 -2.66 14.68 -1.24
C LYS A 328 -3.73 15.31 -0.35
N THR A 329 -4.90 14.69 -0.18
CA THR A 329 -6.01 15.23 0.62
C THR A 329 -6.30 14.42 1.89
N LEU A 330 -5.44 13.44 2.18
CA LEU A 330 -5.61 12.48 3.27
C LEU A 330 -5.74 13.15 4.63
N THR A 331 -5.00 14.25 4.82
CA THR A 331 -4.99 15.07 6.04
C THR A 331 -5.45 16.50 5.77
N ASP A 332 -5.74 17.24 6.85
CA ASP A 332 -6.17 18.64 6.76
C ASP A 332 -5.10 19.59 6.17
N ALA A 333 -3.87 19.13 5.97
CA ALA A 333 -2.74 19.96 5.55
C ALA A 333 -2.94 20.63 4.18
N SER A 334 -3.61 19.93 3.25
CA SER A 334 -3.76 20.37 1.86
C SER A 334 -5.21 20.75 1.51
N VAL A 335 -6.10 20.84 2.50
CA VAL A 335 -7.49 21.27 2.29
C VAL A 335 -7.78 22.60 2.97
N ARG A 336 -8.82 23.27 2.48
CA ARG A 336 -9.39 24.50 3.05
C ARG A 336 -10.89 24.42 3.05
N GLU A 337 -11.52 25.05 4.05
CA GLU A 337 -12.98 25.10 4.21
C GLU A 337 -13.67 23.72 4.32
N CYS A 338 -12.92 22.64 4.51
CA CYS A 338 -13.41 21.28 4.65
C CYS A 338 -12.38 20.43 5.43
N LYS A 339 -12.74 19.18 5.72
CA LYS A 339 -11.87 18.19 6.36
C LYS A 339 -11.16 17.32 5.33
N GLY A 340 -9.93 16.92 5.65
CA GLY A 340 -9.21 15.88 4.93
C GLY A 340 -9.90 14.52 5.05
N ASP A 341 -9.48 13.57 4.22
CA ASP A 341 -10.21 12.31 4.01
C ASP A 341 -10.36 11.47 5.28
N ILE A 342 -9.30 11.38 6.09
CA ILE A 342 -9.35 10.65 7.37
C ILE A 342 -10.34 11.29 8.35
N ALA A 343 -10.30 12.62 8.48
CA ALA A 343 -11.12 13.35 9.44
C ALA A 343 -12.60 13.38 9.03
N GLU A 344 -12.88 13.37 7.73
CA GLU A 344 -14.25 13.29 7.19
C GLU A 344 -14.82 11.87 7.28
N LEU A 345 -14.09 10.84 6.81
CA LEU A 345 -14.60 9.46 6.79
C LEU A 345 -14.67 8.85 8.19
N ARG A 346 -13.72 9.19 9.06
CA ARG A 346 -13.53 8.60 10.39
C ARG A 346 -13.41 7.07 10.32
N PRO A 347 -12.41 6.54 9.60
CA PRO A 347 -12.26 5.10 9.39
C PRO A 347 -11.99 4.37 10.71
N SER A 348 -12.45 3.12 10.79
CA SER A 348 -12.05 2.20 11.87
C SER A 348 -10.90 1.28 11.44
N ILE A 349 -10.61 1.20 10.14
CA ILE A 349 -9.53 0.39 9.58
C ILE A 349 -8.63 1.28 8.73
N LEU A 350 -7.32 1.22 8.95
CA LEU A 350 -6.31 1.79 8.07
C LEU A 350 -5.31 0.71 7.67
N VAL A 351 -5.01 0.64 6.37
CA VAL A 351 -3.92 -0.18 5.83
C VAL A 351 -2.87 0.77 5.27
N GLY A 352 -1.61 0.50 5.56
CA GLY A 352 -0.52 1.39 5.20
C GLY A 352 0.78 0.66 4.94
N VAL A 353 1.74 1.45 4.46
CA VAL A 353 3.13 1.06 4.25
C VAL A 353 4.03 1.95 5.12
N PRO A 354 5.31 1.61 5.34
CA PRO A 354 6.19 2.38 6.22
C PRO A 354 6.20 3.89 5.95
N ALA A 355 6.22 4.31 4.68
CA ALA A 355 6.18 5.72 4.31
C ALA A 355 4.92 6.46 4.78
N VAL A 356 3.76 5.79 4.75
CA VAL A 356 2.48 6.33 5.23
C VAL A 356 2.51 6.52 6.74
N TRP A 357 3.07 5.55 7.45
CA TRP A 357 3.24 5.59 8.90
C TRP A 357 4.16 6.72 9.35
N GLU A 358 5.26 6.94 8.65
CA GLU A 358 6.14 8.09 8.87
C GLU A 358 5.45 9.43 8.57
N LEU A 359 4.64 9.50 7.51
CA LEU A 359 3.87 10.70 7.19
C LEU A 359 2.88 11.05 8.31
N ILE A 360 2.14 10.06 8.81
CA ILE A 360 1.21 10.24 9.93
C ILE A 360 1.97 10.69 11.18
N ARG A 361 3.11 10.04 11.50
CA ARG A 361 3.96 10.43 12.63
C ARG A 361 4.44 11.87 12.52
N LYS A 362 5.01 12.26 11.37
CA LYS A 362 5.46 13.63 11.09
C LYS A 362 4.31 14.64 11.20
N GLY A 363 3.13 14.29 10.69
CA GLY A 363 1.93 15.13 10.79
C GLY A 363 1.49 15.37 12.24
N ILE A 364 1.52 14.33 13.08
CA ILE A 364 1.20 14.46 14.52
C ILE A 364 2.23 15.33 15.23
N LEU A 365 3.53 15.06 15.03
CA LEU A 365 4.61 15.83 15.65
C LEU A 365 4.56 17.31 15.24
N GLY A 366 4.32 17.61 13.96
CA GLY A 366 4.16 18.98 13.48
C GLY A 366 2.98 19.72 14.12
N LYS A 367 1.85 19.03 14.35
CA LYS A 367 0.71 19.61 15.09
C LYS A 367 1.06 19.88 16.55
N VAL A 368 1.74 18.95 17.22
CA VAL A 368 2.21 19.16 18.59
C VAL A 368 3.15 20.36 18.68
N ASP A 369 4.08 20.49 17.73
CA ASP A 369 5.00 21.63 17.66
C ASP A 369 4.28 22.96 17.51
N SER A 370 3.19 22.99 16.74
CA SER A 370 2.34 24.18 16.57
C SER A 370 1.39 24.47 17.74
N SER A 371 1.26 23.57 18.71
CA SER A 371 0.23 23.64 19.75
C SER A 371 0.59 24.49 20.98
N GLY A 372 1.76 25.15 20.96
CA GLY A 372 2.27 26.01 22.03
C GLY A 372 3.18 25.26 23.03
N GLY A 373 4.11 25.99 23.66
CA GLY A 373 5.21 25.41 24.45
C GLY A 373 4.76 24.47 25.57
N LEU A 374 3.66 24.79 26.26
CA LEU A 374 3.12 23.97 27.34
C LEU A 374 2.56 22.63 26.83
N LYS A 375 1.78 22.62 25.73
CA LYS A 375 1.22 21.39 25.16
C LYS A 375 2.30 20.50 24.56
N LYS A 376 3.32 21.09 23.92
CA LYS A 376 4.51 20.40 23.44
C LYS A 376 5.29 19.75 24.60
N ALA A 377 5.53 20.49 25.68
CA ALA A 377 6.23 19.96 26.86
C ALA A 377 5.48 18.78 27.49
N ILE A 378 4.15 18.90 27.66
CA ILE A 378 3.31 17.82 28.18
C ILE A 378 3.34 16.60 27.26
N PHE A 379 3.23 16.79 25.94
CA PHE A 379 3.29 15.68 24.98
C PHE A 379 4.65 14.98 24.98
N ASN A 380 5.75 15.74 24.98
CA ASN A 380 7.11 15.19 24.99
C ASN A 380 7.40 14.45 26.29
N TRP A 381 6.97 15.00 27.43
CA TRP A 381 7.05 14.31 28.72
C TRP A 381 6.23 13.02 28.71
N ALA A 382 4.98 13.06 28.22
CA ALA A 382 4.12 11.89 28.14
C ALA A 382 4.70 10.80 27.22
N LEU A 383 5.25 11.18 26.06
CA LEU A 383 5.91 10.25 25.15
C LEU A 383 7.16 9.63 25.77
N SER A 384 8.02 10.43 26.40
CA SER A 384 9.24 9.97 27.07
C SER A 384 8.94 9.09 28.28
N ALA A 385 7.95 9.48 29.10
CA ALA A 385 7.48 8.69 30.23
C ALA A 385 6.87 7.35 29.78
N LYS A 386 6.10 7.33 28.68
CA LYS A 386 5.60 6.10 28.05
C LYS A 386 6.74 5.21 27.56
N GLN A 387 7.70 5.77 26.83
CA GLN A 387 8.88 5.03 26.35
C GLN A 387 9.71 4.46 27.51
N THR A 388 9.92 5.23 28.57
CA THR A 388 10.63 4.81 29.79
C THR A 388 9.86 3.72 30.53
N ALA A 389 8.54 3.86 30.69
CA ALA A 389 7.66 2.83 31.26
C ALA A 389 7.66 1.54 30.43
N HIS A 390 7.86 1.65 29.10
CA HIS A 390 8.06 0.55 28.14
C HIS A 390 9.55 0.12 28.01
N GLN A 391 10.51 0.79 28.63
CA GLN A 391 11.90 0.32 28.79
C GLN A 391 12.21 -0.34 30.16
N TYR A 392 11.58 0.05 31.27
CA TYR A 392 11.87 -0.46 32.65
C TYR A 392 10.78 -1.26 33.44
N HIS A 393 9.86 -1.90 32.77
CA HIS A 393 8.63 -2.61 33.19
C HIS A 393 7.79 -1.94 34.28
N ILE A 394 7.69 -0.61 34.29
CA ILE A 394 7.03 0.13 35.36
C ILE A 394 5.49 0.09 35.17
N PRO A 395 4.73 -0.62 36.04
CA PRO A 395 3.28 -0.69 35.91
C PRO A 395 2.63 0.65 36.26
N GLY A 396 1.54 1.03 35.56
CA GLY A 396 0.71 2.21 35.90
C GLY A 396 1.17 3.57 35.36
N LEU A 397 2.47 3.77 35.08
CA LEU A 397 2.99 5.04 34.54
C LEU A 397 2.55 5.29 33.08
N ALA A 398 2.38 4.22 32.30
CA ALA A 398 1.87 4.30 30.92
C ALA A 398 0.42 4.84 30.90
N GLY A 399 -0.48 4.32 31.74
CA GLY A 399 -1.92 4.65 31.69
C GLY A 399 -2.28 6.13 31.92
N LEU A 400 -1.46 6.89 32.66
CA LEU A 400 -1.69 8.32 32.93
C LEU A 400 -1.25 9.23 31.76
N THR A 401 -0.24 8.80 31.00
CA THR A 401 0.37 9.56 29.90
C THR A 401 -0.24 9.23 28.55
N ASP A 402 -0.73 8.00 28.46
CA ASP A 402 -1.51 7.41 27.39
C ASP A 402 -2.67 8.31 26.94
N ALA A 403 -3.56 8.76 27.83
CA ALA A 403 -4.73 9.55 27.45
C ALA A 403 -4.40 10.84 26.66
N ILE A 404 -3.27 11.50 26.96
CA ILE A 404 -2.88 12.77 26.33
C ILE A 404 -2.32 12.54 24.92
N VAL A 405 -1.37 11.61 24.78
CA VAL A 405 -0.78 11.25 23.48
C VAL A 405 -1.85 10.62 22.58
N PHE A 406 -2.71 9.77 23.14
CA PHE A 406 -3.72 9.02 22.40
C PHE A 406 -4.86 9.89 21.93
N ASN A 407 -5.28 10.89 22.70
CA ASN A 407 -6.30 11.80 22.21
C ASN A 407 -5.85 12.55 20.95
N GLN A 408 -4.56 12.90 20.81
CA GLN A 408 -4.06 13.51 19.58
C GLN A 408 -4.02 12.54 18.41
N VAL A 409 -3.45 11.34 18.59
CA VAL A 409 -3.43 10.29 17.54
C VAL A 409 -4.85 9.91 17.12
N ARG A 410 -5.75 9.73 18.08
CA ARG A 410 -7.17 9.43 17.89
C ARG A 410 -7.86 10.52 17.10
N GLN A 411 -7.63 11.80 17.42
CA GLN A 411 -8.20 12.91 16.65
C GLN A 411 -7.66 12.95 15.21
N GLN A 412 -6.36 12.72 15.01
CA GLN A 412 -5.75 12.71 13.66
C GLN A 412 -6.22 11.53 12.79
N THR A 413 -6.68 10.44 13.41
CA THR A 413 -7.16 9.23 12.72
C THR A 413 -8.69 9.17 12.62
N GLY A 414 -9.39 10.27 12.89
CA GLY A 414 -10.85 10.37 12.77
C GLY A 414 -11.64 9.79 13.97
N GLY A 415 -10.94 9.33 14.99
CA GLY A 415 -11.50 9.06 16.33
C GLY A 415 -12.14 7.68 16.53
N ARG A 416 -12.14 6.85 15.48
CA ARG A 416 -12.78 5.52 15.43
C ARG A 416 -11.81 4.39 15.08
N LEU A 417 -10.53 4.71 14.84
CA LEU A 417 -9.52 3.73 14.44
C LEU A 417 -9.44 2.57 15.45
N LYS A 418 -9.57 1.36 14.93
CA LYS A 418 -9.61 0.10 15.69
C LYS A 418 -8.54 -0.85 15.17
N ILE A 419 -8.36 -0.93 13.85
CA ILE A 419 -7.42 -1.86 13.22
C ILE A 419 -6.44 -1.10 12.33
N VAL A 420 -5.17 -1.43 12.46
CA VAL A 420 -4.09 -0.95 11.59
C VAL A 420 -3.36 -2.14 11.02
N PHE A 421 -3.18 -2.18 9.70
CA PHE A 421 -2.37 -3.18 9.00
C PHE A 421 -1.19 -2.53 8.30
N ASN A 422 -0.01 -3.08 8.48
CA ASN A 422 1.15 -2.71 7.70
C ASN A 422 1.50 -3.80 6.69
N GLY A 423 1.76 -3.41 5.44
CA GLY A 423 2.32 -4.27 4.41
C GLY A 423 3.39 -3.55 3.61
N GLY A 424 3.86 -4.16 2.53
CA GLY A 424 4.76 -3.51 1.57
C GLY A 424 6.20 -3.27 2.05
N GLY A 425 6.49 -3.22 3.35
CA GLY A 425 7.85 -3.11 3.89
C GLY A 425 7.90 -3.16 5.42
N ALA A 426 9.11 -3.20 5.98
CA ALA A 426 9.32 -3.15 7.43
C ALA A 426 9.14 -1.72 7.96
N VAL A 427 8.48 -1.58 9.10
CA VAL A 427 8.34 -0.29 9.81
C VAL A 427 9.48 -0.15 10.80
N SER A 428 10.06 1.04 10.94
CA SER A 428 11.10 1.29 11.95
C SER A 428 10.59 1.03 13.36
N LYS A 429 11.45 0.57 14.27
CA LYS A 429 11.06 0.30 15.67
C LYS A 429 10.51 1.55 16.36
N SER A 430 11.08 2.72 16.09
CA SER A 430 10.62 4.00 16.64
C SER A 430 9.22 4.36 16.16
N THR A 431 8.89 4.12 14.89
CA THR A 431 7.54 4.36 14.35
C THR A 431 6.55 3.30 14.81
N GLN A 432 6.96 2.04 14.93
CA GLN A 432 6.15 1.02 15.60
C GLN A 432 5.83 1.43 17.04
N GLN A 433 6.81 1.89 17.82
CA GLN A 433 6.59 2.35 19.20
C GLN A 433 5.71 3.60 19.29
N PHE A 434 5.84 4.50 18.31
CA PHE A 434 5.02 5.70 18.21
C PHE A 434 3.56 5.38 17.86
N LEU A 435 3.34 4.45 16.92
CA LEU A 435 2.02 4.07 16.43
C LEU A 435 1.35 2.94 17.23
N SER A 436 2.11 2.18 18.01
CA SER A 436 1.58 1.06 18.80
C SER A 436 0.55 1.59 19.82
N PRO A 437 -0.61 0.92 19.96
CA PRO A 437 -1.73 1.41 20.75
C PRO A 437 -1.32 1.67 22.21
N CYS A 438 -1.97 2.56 22.93
CA CYS A 438 -3.33 3.05 22.75
C CYS A 438 -4.46 2.05 22.99
N TYR A 439 -4.30 0.82 23.52
CA TYR A 439 -5.39 0.02 24.13
C TYR A 439 -4.86 -1.12 25.04
N PRO A 440 -5.53 -1.47 26.17
CA PRO A 440 -5.31 -2.72 26.89
C PRO A 440 -5.82 -3.92 26.06
N SER A 441 -5.20 -5.09 26.20
CA SER A 441 -5.60 -6.24 25.38
C SER A 441 -5.25 -7.60 25.99
N ALA A 442 -6.12 -8.59 25.78
CA ALA A 442 -6.27 -9.80 26.59
C ALA A 442 -5.63 -11.09 26.01
N LEU A 443 -4.75 -10.97 24.99
CA LEU A 443 -3.98 -12.06 24.35
C LEU A 443 -4.78 -13.34 24.04
N LYS A 444 -5.81 -13.21 23.20
CA LYS A 444 -6.56 -14.35 22.66
C LYS A 444 -6.31 -14.60 21.17
N ASP A 445 -5.44 -13.81 20.54
CA ASP A 445 -5.77 -13.35 19.20
C ASP A 445 -4.53 -13.04 18.31
N GLY A 446 -3.33 -13.35 18.80
CA GLY A 446 -2.12 -13.33 17.98
C GLY A 446 -1.36 -12.01 17.90
N GLY A 447 -1.56 -11.10 18.86
CA GLY A 447 -0.63 -9.98 19.06
C GLY A 447 -1.16 -8.60 18.66
N TYR A 448 -2.41 -8.48 18.22
CA TYR A 448 -3.13 -7.21 18.39
C TYR A 448 -3.38 -6.90 19.87
N ALA A 449 -3.28 -7.95 20.70
CA ALA A 449 -3.04 -7.85 22.12
C ALA A 449 -1.59 -8.04 22.54
N VAL A 450 -0.97 -7.09 23.26
CA VAL A 450 0.39 -7.27 23.79
C VAL A 450 0.34 -7.34 25.33
N ALA A 451 0.73 -8.48 25.92
CA ALA A 451 0.76 -8.65 27.38
C ALA A 451 2.16 -8.59 28.01
N ASN A 452 3.24 -8.71 27.23
CA ASN A 452 4.57 -8.40 27.72
C ASN A 452 5.42 -7.80 26.60
N TYR A 453 5.76 -6.53 26.78
CA TYR A 453 6.37 -5.67 25.78
C TYR A 453 7.91 -5.77 25.71
N ARG A 454 8.55 -6.71 26.42
CA ARG A 454 10.03 -6.86 26.40
C ARG A 454 10.55 -8.30 26.31
N ASP A 455 9.76 -9.21 25.76
CA ASP A 455 10.26 -10.56 25.46
C ASP A 455 9.63 -11.13 24.17
N VAL A 456 10.26 -12.15 23.59
CA VAL A 456 9.73 -12.94 22.45
C VAL A 456 9.12 -14.23 23.02
N ASP A 457 7.98 -14.68 22.48
CA ASP A 457 7.37 -15.95 22.92
C ASP A 457 8.37 -17.11 22.66
N PRO A 458 8.75 -17.92 23.68
CA PRO A 458 9.78 -18.97 23.57
C PRO A 458 9.51 -20.02 22.48
N LYS A 459 8.28 -20.09 21.96
CA LYS A 459 7.91 -20.96 20.84
C LYS A 459 8.42 -20.45 19.48
N PHE A 460 8.87 -19.20 19.40
CA PHE A 460 9.37 -18.52 18.20
C PHE A 460 10.83 -18.07 18.32
N GLY A 461 11.52 -18.41 19.43
CA GLY A 461 12.91 -18.07 19.69
C GLY A 461 13.10 -17.02 20.79
N THR A 462 14.30 -16.45 20.85
CA THR A 462 14.74 -15.43 21.80
C THR A 462 15.04 -14.10 21.08
N LEU A 463 15.22 -13.01 21.82
CA LEU A 463 15.64 -11.71 21.28
C LEU A 463 17.00 -11.75 20.53
N ALA A 464 17.82 -12.78 20.77
CA ALA A 464 19.07 -13.00 20.03
C ALA A 464 18.86 -13.61 18.63
N ASP A 465 17.62 -14.02 18.29
CA ASP A 465 17.31 -14.72 17.04
C ASP A 465 16.77 -13.79 15.92
N PHE A 466 16.77 -12.47 16.13
CA PHE A 466 16.44 -11.45 15.11
C PHE A 466 17.71 -10.73 14.62
N TYR A 467 18.13 -10.97 13.36
CA TYR A 467 19.29 -10.32 12.75
C TYR A 467 18.87 -9.20 11.78
N HIS A 468 19.33 -7.97 12.04
CA HIS A 468 19.36 -6.84 11.11
C HIS A 468 20.70 -6.11 11.29
N SER A 469 21.34 -5.66 10.21
CA SER A 469 22.58 -4.88 10.31
C SER A 469 22.26 -3.40 10.45
N SER A 470 22.90 -2.75 11.42
CA SER A 470 22.90 -1.31 11.64
C SER A 470 24.35 -0.83 11.87
N ASP A 471 24.53 0.47 12.05
CA ASP A 471 25.77 1.09 12.56
C ASP A 471 26.26 0.52 13.90
N ASP A 472 25.40 -0.19 14.63
CA ASP A 472 25.78 -0.94 15.82
C ASP A 472 26.44 -2.30 15.55
N HIS A 473 26.40 -2.80 14.31
CA HIS A 473 26.91 -4.10 13.92
C HIS A 473 28.44 -4.20 14.12
N PRO A 474 28.97 -5.31 14.67
CA PRO A 474 30.40 -5.45 14.94
C PRO A 474 31.29 -5.19 13.73
N TRP A 475 30.90 -5.67 12.54
CA TRP A 475 31.65 -5.40 11.30
C TRP A 475 31.73 -3.92 10.94
N PHE A 476 30.67 -3.15 11.17
CA PHE A 476 30.72 -1.71 10.89
C PHE A 476 31.65 -1.01 11.89
N LYS A 477 31.51 -1.32 13.18
CA LYS A 477 32.39 -0.79 14.24
C LYS A 477 33.86 -1.17 14.05
N GLU A 478 34.13 -2.35 13.51
CA GLU A 478 35.48 -2.83 13.18
C GLU A 478 36.02 -2.18 11.91
N ALA A 479 35.20 -2.11 10.85
CA ALA A 479 35.54 -1.43 9.60
C ALA A 479 35.93 0.03 9.87
N VAL A 480 35.12 0.77 10.65
CA VAL A 480 35.40 2.16 11.07
C VAL A 480 36.70 2.29 11.86
N LYS A 481 37.09 1.27 12.66
CA LYS A 481 38.35 1.27 13.42
C LYS A 481 39.57 0.90 12.57
N SER A 482 39.38 0.25 11.43
CA SER A 482 40.45 -0.26 10.55
C SER A 482 40.76 0.64 9.35
N LEU A 483 40.22 1.85 9.31
CA LEU A 483 40.30 2.72 8.14
C LEU A 483 41.73 3.29 7.93
N GLY A 484 42.18 3.33 6.67
CA GLY A 484 43.44 3.94 6.21
C GLY A 484 43.33 5.46 5.92
N PRO A 485 44.34 6.13 5.33
CA PRO A 485 44.38 7.60 5.24
C PRO A 485 43.37 8.27 4.27
N ASN A 486 43.06 9.54 4.59
CA ASN A 486 41.98 10.46 4.15
C ASN A 486 41.53 10.49 2.67
N LYS A 487 40.23 10.78 2.48
CA LYS A 487 39.65 11.36 1.26
C LYS A 487 38.75 12.55 1.63
N ASP A 488 39.23 13.78 1.41
CA ASP A 488 38.57 15.00 1.90
C ASP A 488 37.15 15.28 1.34
N GLN A 489 36.65 14.47 0.40
CA GLN A 489 35.32 14.60 -0.22
C GLN A 489 34.59 13.25 -0.29
N PRO A 490 33.24 13.25 -0.26
CA PRO A 490 32.46 12.03 -0.44
C PRO A 490 32.80 11.37 -1.79
N PRO A 491 32.86 10.02 -1.86
CA PRO A 491 33.25 9.31 -3.07
C PRO A 491 32.40 9.59 -4.32
N SER A 492 31.16 10.04 -4.16
CA SER A 492 30.30 10.51 -5.24
C SER A 492 29.27 11.54 -4.74
N ASP A 493 28.51 12.13 -5.66
CA ASP A 493 27.39 13.06 -5.41
C ASP A 493 26.05 12.33 -5.22
N TRP A 494 26.07 11.03 -4.89
CA TRP A 494 24.86 10.24 -4.72
C TRP A 494 23.97 10.78 -3.61
N GLU A 495 22.67 10.80 -3.87
CA GLU A 495 21.66 11.20 -2.90
C GLU A 495 21.00 9.98 -2.24
N SER A 496 20.79 10.06 -0.92
CA SER A 496 20.00 9.08 -0.19
C SER A 496 18.54 9.15 -0.63
N LEU A 497 17.86 8.01 -0.66
CA LEU A 497 16.43 7.90 -0.94
C LEU A 497 15.55 8.60 0.11
N PHE A 498 16.11 8.87 1.29
CA PHE A 498 15.45 9.64 2.35
C PHE A 498 15.82 11.13 2.34
N GLY A 499 16.64 11.55 1.37
CA GLY A 499 17.07 12.93 1.13
C GLY A 499 18.41 13.25 1.80
N GLY A 500 19.21 14.08 1.14
CA GLY A 500 20.58 14.39 1.56
C GLY A 500 21.62 13.51 0.86
N SER A 501 22.90 13.69 1.22
CA SER A 501 24.00 12.84 0.72
C SER A 501 23.75 11.37 1.08
N ALA A 502 24.07 10.44 0.18
CA ALA A 502 24.15 9.01 0.49
C ALA A 502 25.46 8.64 1.22
N TRP A 503 26.37 9.60 1.39
CA TRP A 503 27.64 9.44 2.09
C TRP A 503 27.61 10.19 3.41
N GLU A 504 27.75 9.46 4.50
CA GLU A 504 27.79 10.02 5.86
C GLU A 504 29.24 9.97 6.39
N PRO A 505 29.75 11.08 6.94
CA PRO A 505 31.10 11.11 7.48
C PRO A 505 31.21 10.32 8.79
N VAL A 506 32.30 9.55 8.95
CA VAL A 506 32.61 8.78 10.17
C VAL A 506 33.78 9.34 10.99
N GLY A 507 34.38 10.45 10.53
CA GLY A 507 35.56 11.09 11.11
C GLY A 507 36.66 11.33 10.06
N ASP A 508 37.62 12.21 10.37
CA ASP A 508 38.86 12.51 9.61
C ASP A 508 38.80 12.30 8.07
N GLY A 509 37.80 12.90 7.41
CA GLY A 509 37.69 12.85 5.95
C GLY A 509 37.38 11.46 5.39
N GLN A 510 36.53 10.68 6.05
CA GLN A 510 36.09 9.37 5.58
C GLN A 510 34.57 9.24 5.65
N TYR A 511 34.03 8.45 4.72
CA TYR A 511 32.61 8.31 4.50
C TYR A 511 32.23 6.84 4.39
N TYR A 512 31.05 6.49 4.87
CA TYR A 512 30.38 5.24 4.52
C TYR A 512 29.12 5.53 3.72
N LEU A 513 28.73 4.55 2.91
CA LEU A 513 27.53 4.63 2.09
C LEU A 513 26.31 4.24 2.92
N HIS A 514 25.23 5.01 2.79
CA HIS A 514 23.88 4.68 3.25
C HIS A 514 22.87 5.16 2.18
N GLN A 515 22.16 4.25 1.55
CA GLN A 515 21.12 4.62 0.58
C GLN A 515 19.82 5.09 1.23
N PHE A 516 19.68 4.86 2.53
CA PHE A 516 18.51 5.22 3.32
C PHE A 516 18.93 6.07 4.52
N ASP A 517 18.67 5.59 5.74
CA ASP A 517 19.03 6.26 6.99
C ASP A 517 20.51 6.07 7.32
N THR A 518 21.14 7.05 7.96
CA THR A 518 22.57 6.98 8.34
C THR A 518 22.85 5.82 9.29
N SER A 519 21.89 5.41 10.12
CA SER A 519 22.05 4.20 10.95
C SER A 519 22.03 2.87 10.18
N GLN A 520 21.87 2.91 8.85
CA GLN A 520 21.78 1.75 7.96
C GLN A 520 22.93 1.74 6.95
N PRO A 521 24.17 1.43 7.38
CA PRO A 521 25.30 1.35 6.46
C PRO A 521 25.10 0.24 5.42
N ASP A 522 25.38 0.56 4.16
CA ASP A 522 25.33 -0.41 3.07
C ASP A 522 26.51 -1.39 3.13
N PHE A 523 26.22 -2.65 2.80
CA PHE A 523 27.23 -3.69 2.75
C PHE A 523 28.00 -3.68 1.42
N ASN A 524 29.31 -3.87 1.49
CA ASN A 524 30.10 -4.21 0.30
C ASN A 524 29.83 -5.67 -0.10
N TRP A 525 28.86 -5.86 -1.00
CA TRP A 525 28.47 -7.17 -1.52
C TRP A 525 29.54 -7.88 -2.36
N GLU A 526 30.59 -7.18 -2.79
CA GLU A 526 31.72 -7.82 -3.47
C GLU A 526 32.60 -8.60 -2.48
N HIS A 527 32.61 -8.21 -1.20
CA HIS A 527 33.44 -8.85 -0.19
C HIS A 527 32.97 -10.31 0.05
N PRO A 528 33.84 -11.32 -0.16
CA PRO A 528 33.46 -12.73 -0.05
C PRO A 528 32.86 -13.11 1.31
N GLU A 529 33.36 -12.52 2.40
CA GLU A 529 32.87 -12.82 3.75
C GLU A 529 31.46 -12.25 4.01
N VAL A 530 31.12 -11.11 3.42
CA VAL A 530 29.77 -10.52 3.51
C VAL A 530 28.76 -11.45 2.84
N ARG A 531 29.09 -11.97 1.65
CA ARG A 531 28.23 -12.95 0.95
C ARG A 531 28.14 -14.27 1.71
N ALA A 532 29.28 -14.76 2.24
CA ALA A 532 29.32 -16.00 3.00
C ALA A 532 28.50 -15.91 4.28
N ASP A 533 28.58 -14.80 5.02
CA ASP A 533 27.81 -14.58 6.24
C ASP A 533 26.34 -14.32 5.95
N PHE A 534 26.00 -13.63 4.85
CA PHE A 534 24.62 -13.48 4.43
C PHE A 534 24.01 -14.86 4.10
N LEU A 535 24.72 -15.72 3.38
CA LEU A 535 24.31 -17.11 3.13
C LEU A 535 24.23 -17.93 4.43
N LYS A 536 25.17 -17.75 5.35
CA LYS A 536 25.16 -18.39 6.67
C LYS A 536 23.95 -17.93 7.50
N THR A 537 23.58 -16.66 7.42
CA THR A 537 22.41 -16.07 8.10
C THR A 537 21.11 -16.55 7.47
N LEU A 538 21.03 -16.60 6.14
CA LEU A 538 19.90 -17.22 5.43
C LEU A 538 19.75 -18.70 5.79
N ARG A 539 20.86 -19.44 5.87
CA ARG A 539 20.87 -20.85 6.32
C ARG A 539 20.49 -20.97 7.77
N PHE A 540 21.02 -20.15 8.67
CA PHE A 540 20.66 -20.12 10.09
C PHE A 540 19.15 -19.95 10.30
N CYS A 541 18.54 -19.05 9.54
CA CYS A 541 17.09 -18.81 9.52
C CYS A 541 16.33 -19.97 8.85
N GLY A 542 16.83 -20.51 7.74
CA GLY A 542 16.24 -21.66 7.04
C GLY A 542 16.24 -22.92 7.92
N ASP A 543 17.33 -23.17 8.63
CA ASP A 543 17.51 -24.27 9.59
C ASP A 543 16.55 -24.15 10.78
N ARG A 544 16.12 -22.92 11.10
CA ARG A 544 15.11 -22.61 12.15
C ARG A 544 13.68 -22.51 11.62
N GLY A 545 13.45 -22.89 10.37
CA GLY A 545 12.11 -23.05 9.79
C GLY A 545 11.49 -21.76 9.24
N VAL A 546 12.30 -20.73 8.94
CA VAL A 546 11.83 -19.55 8.20
C VAL A 546 11.44 -19.98 6.76
N SER A 547 10.15 -19.84 6.43
CA SER A 547 9.54 -20.40 5.20
C SER A 547 9.69 -19.55 3.94
N GLY A 548 10.42 -18.45 4.01
CA GLY A 548 10.65 -17.55 2.89
C GLY A 548 11.40 -16.30 3.34
N PHE A 549 12.27 -15.80 2.47
CA PHE A 549 13.01 -14.58 2.72
C PHE A 549 12.51 -13.50 1.79
N ARG A 550 12.03 -12.39 2.35
CA ARG A 550 11.91 -11.15 1.59
C ARG A 550 13.21 -10.38 1.78
N VAL A 551 14.09 -10.44 0.78
CA VAL A 551 15.24 -9.55 0.72
C VAL A 551 14.69 -8.16 0.35
N GLY A 552 14.93 -7.16 1.20
CA GLY A 552 14.63 -5.77 0.88
C GLY A 552 15.36 -5.32 -0.39
N PRO A 553 15.04 -4.16 -0.96
CA PRO A 553 15.68 -3.73 -2.20
C PRO A 553 17.21 -3.68 -2.02
N SER A 554 17.92 -4.60 -2.66
CA SER A 554 19.35 -4.48 -2.93
C SER A 554 19.45 -3.48 -4.08
N HIS A 555 19.80 -2.24 -3.76
CA HIS A 555 20.18 -1.28 -4.79
C HIS A 555 21.52 -1.75 -5.38
N GLY A 556 21.69 -1.55 -6.70
CA GLY A 556 22.59 -2.32 -7.56
C GLY A 556 24.04 -2.51 -7.06
N PRO A 557 24.78 -3.46 -7.63
CA PRO A 557 26.19 -3.64 -7.31
C PRO A 557 26.93 -2.32 -7.56
N VAL A 558 27.66 -1.86 -6.53
CA VAL A 558 28.69 -0.84 -6.70
C VAL A 558 29.84 -1.53 -7.45
N THR A 559 30.08 -1.14 -8.70
CA THR A 559 31.33 -1.44 -9.42
C THR A 559 32.38 -0.40 -9.11
#